data_AF-A0AA46C7Q2-F1
#
_entry.id   AF-A0AA46C7Q2-F1
#
_cell.length_a   1.000
_cell.length_b   1.000
_cell.length_c   1.000
_cell.angle_alpha   90.00
_cell.angle_beta   90.00
_cell.angle_gamma   90.00
#
_symmetry.space_group_name_H-M   'P 1'
#
loop_
_entity.id
_entity.type
_entity.pdbx_description
1 polymer ?
#
loop_
_entity_poly.entity_id
_entity_poly.type
_entity_poly.pdbx_seq_one_letter_code
_entity_poly.pdbx_strand_id
1 'polypeptide(L)'
;MAAAQQVRDQRAFDREQKESAKRAKAEYLDDRQGEVDDLNAELADRMEDLRGILAHTLSHDDAIDFASLRHVEPFERFETPKDLQPARPPEMQPVPLPTGIYQFIPGASGRHAAAVAKATAAHRLVLNDFEEKERAKSNRVAGLKAKYEKERAVYEADVKRRDAEIDALQSAYMAHDADAIVAYNEMVLTRSEYPSEGFPQVFKLAYGEDSSELVIEYDLPEISMIPVDAEYRYVKTKDLIESKPRKPAEIKALYQDIIASIALRTLHEVFEADQANALSLVTFNGLIDTHDPASGRELRVPVVSVRTTKVAFLELRLERVEKIPCLRNLGAQVSNRPDELQAIKPIIDFDMVDKRFIEQGDVLSSLESRPNLLDLTPGEFEVLVANLFSKMGLDTKLTRSSRDGGVDAVAFDTRPVLGGKVVIQAKRYRDTVGISAVRDLYGTMQNEGASKGILVCTSGYGPDAFNFVKNKPLELIDGGGLLYLLREHTGMDARIAS
;
A
#
# COMPACT_ATOMS: atom_id res chain seq x y z
N MET A 1 69.22 -50.99 19.37
CA MET A 1 68.91 -49.60 18.95
C MET A 1 67.59 -49.50 18.17
N ALA A 2 67.28 -50.42 17.24
CA ALA A 2 66.04 -50.40 16.45
C ALA A 2 64.72 -50.43 17.28
N ALA A 3 64.64 -51.26 18.33
CA ALA A 3 63.43 -51.36 19.17
C ALA A 3 63.14 -50.09 19.98
N ALA A 4 64.17 -49.35 20.40
CA ALA A 4 64.01 -48.08 21.11
C ALA A 4 63.56 -46.94 20.17
N GLN A 5 63.93 -47.01 18.89
CA GLN A 5 63.48 -46.07 17.87
C GLN A 5 62.00 -46.30 17.53
N GLN A 6 61.59 -47.56 17.31
CA GLN A 6 60.17 -47.91 17.08
C GLN A 6 59.24 -47.44 18.22
N VAL A 7 59.65 -47.57 19.48
CA VAL A 7 58.84 -47.11 20.62
C VAL A 7 58.73 -45.58 20.68
N ARG A 8 59.77 -44.84 20.24
CA ARG A 8 59.72 -43.37 20.14
C ARG A 8 58.82 -42.91 19.01
N ASP A 9 58.92 -43.56 17.85
CA ASP A 9 58.13 -43.24 16.67
C ASP A 9 56.63 -43.53 16.92
N GLN A 10 56.30 -44.65 17.57
CA GLN A 10 54.91 -44.96 17.97
C GLN A 10 54.33 -43.91 18.95
N ARG A 11 55.12 -43.47 19.94
CA ARG A 11 54.69 -42.43 20.89
C ARG A 11 54.49 -41.07 20.22
N ALA A 12 55.33 -40.74 19.23
CA ALA A 12 55.17 -39.52 18.45
C ALA A 12 53.88 -39.57 17.62
N PHE A 13 53.62 -40.69 16.96
CA PHE A 13 52.40 -40.93 16.19
C PHE A 13 51.13 -40.87 17.06
N ASP A 14 51.12 -41.53 18.24
CA ASP A 14 49.99 -41.49 19.17
C ASP A 14 49.73 -40.08 19.72
N ARG A 15 50.79 -39.28 19.90
CA ARG A 15 50.68 -37.88 20.32
C ARG A 15 50.10 -37.02 19.21
N GLU A 16 50.57 -37.20 17.98
CA GLU A 16 50.07 -36.49 16.81
C GLU A 16 48.60 -36.82 16.54
N GLN A 17 48.19 -38.09 16.66
CA GLN A 17 46.79 -38.49 16.58
C GLN A 17 45.92 -37.84 17.66
N LYS A 18 46.39 -37.78 18.91
CA LYS A 18 45.65 -37.12 20.00
C LYS A 18 45.54 -35.61 19.79
N GLU A 19 46.61 -34.97 19.31
CA GLU A 19 46.61 -33.54 19.00
C GLU A 19 45.67 -33.26 17.81
N SER A 20 45.68 -34.09 16.76
CA SER A 20 44.77 -34.01 15.62
C SER A 20 43.30 -34.21 16.04
N ALA A 21 42.99 -35.25 16.81
CA ALA A 21 41.64 -35.49 17.32
C ALA A 21 41.13 -34.36 18.23
N LYS A 22 42.04 -33.76 19.03
CA LYS A 22 41.70 -32.59 19.85
C LYS A 22 41.40 -31.36 19.00
N ARG A 23 42.16 -31.13 17.92
CA ARG A 23 41.91 -30.04 16.96
C ARG A 23 40.58 -30.23 16.24
N ALA A 24 40.35 -31.41 15.67
CA ALA A 24 39.08 -31.74 15.00
C ALA A 24 37.87 -31.56 15.92
N LYS A 25 37.98 -31.96 17.19
CA LYS A 25 36.91 -31.71 18.18
C LYS A 25 36.73 -30.22 18.50
N ALA A 26 37.81 -29.44 18.53
CA ALA A 26 37.72 -28.00 18.76
C ALA A 26 37.07 -27.29 17.56
N GLU A 27 37.50 -27.63 16.33
CA GLU A 27 36.90 -27.14 15.08
C GLU A 27 35.41 -27.46 15.02
N TYR A 28 35.03 -28.72 15.30
CA TYR A 28 33.61 -29.10 15.34
C TYR A 28 32.78 -28.29 16.35
N LEU A 29 33.33 -28.02 17.54
CA LEU A 29 32.64 -27.21 18.55
C LEU A 29 32.54 -25.74 18.14
N ASP A 30 33.53 -25.23 17.41
CA ASP A 30 33.56 -23.88 16.85
C ASP A 30 32.50 -23.74 15.75
N ASP A 31 32.45 -24.71 14.82
CA ASP A 31 31.44 -24.78 13.75
C ASP A 31 30.01 -24.79 14.34
N ARG A 32 29.78 -25.60 15.39
CA ARG A 32 28.47 -25.64 16.08
C ARG A 32 28.13 -24.34 16.79
N GLN A 33 29.12 -23.63 17.31
CA GLN A 33 28.89 -22.32 17.90
C GLN A 33 28.59 -21.28 16.82
N GLY A 34 29.30 -21.33 15.69
CA GLY A 34 29.02 -20.49 14.51
C GLY A 34 27.58 -20.66 14.01
N GLU A 35 27.09 -21.90 13.89
CA GLU A 35 25.70 -22.18 13.50
C GLU A 35 24.68 -21.56 14.48
N VAL A 36 24.97 -21.57 15.79
CA VAL A 36 24.12 -20.91 16.80
C VAL A 36 24.17 -19.40 16.69
N ASP A 37 25.34 -18.84 16.42
CA ASP A 37 25.54 -17.40 16.30
C ASP A 37 24.81 -16.88 15.06
N ASP A 38 24.87 -17.61 13.93
CA ASP A 38 24.12 -17.30 12.71
C ASP A 38 22.60 -17.32 12.93
N LEU A 39 22.07 -18.38 13.57
CA LEU A 39 20.63 -18.49 13.88
C LEU A 39 20.15 -17.37 14.81
N ASN A 40 20.97 -16.97 15.80
CA ASN A 40 20.63 -15.88 16.69
C ASN A 40 20.73 -14.51 16.00
N ALA A 41 21.64 -14.34 15.04
CA ALA A 41 21.73 -13.13 14.22
C ALA A 41 20.48 -12.97 13.33
N GLU A 42 20.07 -14.02 12.62
CA GLU A 42 18.85 -14.02 11.81
C GLU A 42 17.60 -13.72 12.65
N LEU A 43 17.51 -14.32 13.85
CA LEU A 43 16.43 -14.04 14.79
C LEU A 43 16.45 -12.58 15.29
N ALA A 44 17.64 -12.00 15.50
CA ALA A 44 17.79 -10.62 15.94
C ALA A 44 17.38 -9.64 14.84
N ASP A 45 17.82 -9.85 13.60
CA ASP A 45 17.48 -9.03 12.43
C ASP A 45 15.96 -9.04 12.21
N ARG A 46 15.33 -10.22 12.22
CA ARG A 46 13.87 -10.34 12.11
C ARG A 46 13.15 -9.60 13.24
N MET A 47 13.67 -9.63 14.45
CA MET A 47 13.07 -8.92 15.59
C MET A 47 13.25 -7.40 15.50
N GLU A 48 14.35 -6.93 14.91
CA GLU A 48 14.60 -5.52 14.63
C GLU A 48 13.60 -5.00 13.59
N ASP A 49 13.43 -5.71 12.47
CA ASP A 49 12.46 -5.39 11.42
C ASP A 49 11.03 -5.23 11.99
N LEU A 50 10.60 -6.20 12.80
CA LEU A 50 9.25 -6.19 13.39
C LEU A 50 9.03 -5.03 14.37
N ARG A 51 10.07 -4.63 15.11
CA ARG A 51 9.99 -3.49 16.04
C ARG A 51 10.17 -2.15 15.31
N GLY A 52 10.85 -2.18 14.17
CA GLY A 52 11.20 -1.04 13.34
C GLY A 52 10.10 -0.59 12.38
N ILE A 53 8.98 -1.32 12.26
CA ILE A 53 7.90 -1.04 11.30
C ILE A 53 7.52 0.44 11.24
N LEU A 54 7.23 1.06 12.40
CA LEU A 54 6.88 2.48 12.46
C LEU A 54 8.10 3.38 12.28
N ALA A 55 9.25 3.02 12.87
CA ALA A 55 10.45 3.87 12.83
C ALA A 55 11.01 4.03 11.40
N HIS A 56 10.84 3.02 10.55
CA HIS A 56 11.32 3.02 9.18
C HIS A 56 10.70 4.16 8.34
N THR A 57 9.37 4.31 8.36
CA THR A 57 8.64 5.35 7.60
C THR A 57 9.02 6.76 8.07
N LEU A 58 9.26 7.00 9.37
CA LEU A 58 9.58 8.34 9.91
C LEU A 58 10.86 8.97 9.35
N SER A 59 11.68 8.20 8.62
CA SER A 59 12.92 8.67 7.99
C SER A 59 12.85 8.79 6.46
N HIS A 60 11.73 8.39 5.86
CA HIS A 60 11.50 8.38 4.43
C HIS A 60 10.37 9.35 4.09
N ASP A 61 10.51 10.06 2.97
CA ASP A 61 9.42 10.85 2.41
C ASP A 61 8.54 9.92 1.57
N ASP A 62 7.33 9.65 2.06
CA ASP A 62 6.38 8.74 1.40
C ASP A 62 5.62 9.42 0.24
N ALA A 63 5.85 10.72 -0.01
CA ALA A 63 5.21 11.44 -1.11
C ALA A 63 5.73 10.97 -2.48
N ILE A 64 4.81 10.78 -3.41
CA ILE A 64 5.17 10.40 -4.79
C ILE A 64 5.38 11.64 -5.63
N ASP A 65 6.62 11.84 -6.08
CA ASP A 65 6.90 12.81 -7.13
C ASP A 65 6.36 12.32 -8.48
N PHE A 66 5.35 13.02 -9.01
CA PHE A 66 4.78 12.72 -10.33
C PHE A 66 5.83 12.78 -11.46
N ALA A 67 6.91 13.56 -11.31
CA ALA A 67 8.00 13.57 -12.29
C ALA A 67 8.78 12.25 -12.26
N SER A 68 8.91 11.60 -11.10
CA SER A 68 9.59 10.31 -10.96
C SER A 68 8.83 9.16 -11.63
N LEU A 69 7.54 9.33 -11.94
CA LEU A 69 6.72 8.36 -12.65
C LEU A 69 6.97 8.38 -14.16
N ARG A 70 7.59 9.45 -14.69
CA ARG A 70 7.83 9.63 -16.12
C ARG A 70 8.98 8.74 -16.59
N HIS A 71 8.94 8.37 -17.87
CA HIS A 71 10.00 7.54 -18.45
C HIS A 71 11.28 8.35 -18.66
N VAL A 72 12.42 7.89 -18.12
CA VAL A 72 13.69 8.63 -18.12
C VAL A 72 14.69 8.08 -19.14
N GLU A 73 14.58 6.81 -19.54
CA GLU A 73 15.54 6.21 -20.45
C GLU A 73 15.35 6.74 -21.88
N PRO A 74 16.41 7.12 -22.60
CA PRO A 74 16.30 7.52 -24.00
C PRO A 74 16.36 6.31 -24.93
N PHE A 75 15.64 6.37 -26.05
CA PHE A 75 15.77 5.36 -27.11
C PHE A 75 17.20 5.33 -27.66
N GLU A 76 17.77 4.12 -27.81
CA GLU A 76 19.14 3.96 -28.29
C GLU A 76 19.36 4.65 -29.65
N ARG A 77 20.57 5.17 -29.87
CA ARG A 77 20.92 5.82 -31.13
C ARG A 77 21.20 4.76 -32.19
N PHE A 78 20.77 5.01 -33.42
CA PHE A 78 21.08 4.12 -34.53
C PHE A 78 22.58 4.12 -34.84
N GLU A 79 23.19 2.93 -34.82
CA GLU A 79 24.56 2.71 -35.25
C GLU A 79 24.62 1.81 -36.48
N THR A 80 25.36 2.24 -37.50
CA THR A 80 25.55 1.43 -38.72
C THR A 80 26.49 0.26 -38.44
N PRO A 81 26.08 -1.00 -38.68
CA PRO A 81 26.93 -2.17 -38.52
C PRO A 81 28.24 -2.05 -39.32
N LYS A 82 29.36 -2.51 -38.74
CA LYS A 82 30.71 -2.36 -39.32
C LYS A 82 30.83 -2.97 -40.73
N ASP A 83 30.11 -4.06 -41.00
CA ASP A 83 30.07 -4.76 -42.29
C ASP A 83 29.31 -4.00 -43.39
N LEU A 84 28.48 -3.03 -43.01
CA LEU A 84 27.67 -2.20 -43.91
C LEU A 84 28.24 -0.80 -44.13
N GLN A 85 29.42 -0.50 -43.58
CA GLN A 85 30.08 0.79 -43.82
C GLN A 85 30.58 0.87 -45.28
N PRO A 86 30.58 2.08 -45.89
CA PRO A 86 31.04 2.27 -47.26
C PRO A 86 32.50 1.85 -47.43
N ALA A 87 32.77 1.07 -48.47
CA ALA A 87 34.14 0.65 -48.80
C ALA A 87 34.80 1.61 -49.80
N ARG A 88 36.14 1.60 -49.88
CA ARG A 88 36.87 2.38 -50.89
C ARG A 88 36.77 1.69 -52.26
N PRO A 89 36.52 2.44 -53.35
CA PRO A 89 36.50 1.87 -54.70
C PRO A 89 37.82 1.18 -55.07
N PRO A 90 37.78 0.07 -55.81
CA PRO A 90 38.99 -0.58 -56.31
C PRO A 90 39.70 0.35 -57.29
N GLU A 91 41.03 0.41 -57.22
CA GLU A 91 41.86 1.18 -58.15
C GLU A 91 42.29 0.32 -59.35
N MET A 92 42.41 0.93 -60.53
CA MET A 92 42.92 0.24 -61.71
C MET A 92 44.41 -0.04 -61.55
N GLN A 93 44.84 -1.28 -61.78
CA GLN A 93 46.26 -1.58 -61.82
C GLN A 93 46.90 -0.97 -63.08
N PRO A 94 47.99 -0.20 -62.94
CA PRO A 94 48.65 0.39 -64.09
C PRO A 94 49.32 -0.70 -64.94
N VAL A 95 49.05 -0.69 -66.25
CA VAL A 95 49.75 -1.57 -67.20
C VAL A 95 51.11 -0.91 -67.51
N PRO A 96 52.24 -1.60 -67.29
CA PRO A 96 53.56 -1.04 -67.56
C PRO A 96 53.75 -0.83 -69.06
N LEU A 97 54.30 0.34 -69.41
CA LEU A 97 54.68 0.67 -70.78
C LEU A 97 55.79 -0.28 -71.29
N PRO A 98 55.80 -0.66 -72.56
CA PRO A 98 56.89 -1.43 -73.14
C PRO A 98 58.17 -0.59 -73.17
N THR A 99 59.18 -0.98 -72.40
CA THR A 99 60.46 -0.27 -72.26
C THR A 99 61.63 -1.05 -72.89
N GLY A 100 62.62 -0.34 -73.44
CA GLY A 100 63.87 -0.93 -73.97
C GLY A 100 63.71 -1.67 -75.31
N ILE A 101 64.50 -2.72 -75.56
CA ILE A 101 64.51 -3.50 -76.82
C ILE A 101 63.13 -4.09 -77.20
N TYR A 102 62.22 -4.22 -76.22
CA TYR A 102 60.88 -4.77 -76.39
C TYR A 102 59.90 -3.82 -77.10
N GLN A 103 60.18 -2.50 -77.17
CA GLN A 103 59.34 -1.53 -77.89
C GLN A 103 59.46 -1.66 -79.42
N PHE A 104 60.56 -2.27 -79.90
CA PHE A 104 60.85 -2.46 -81.33
C PHE A 104 60.34 -3.79 -81.90
N ILE A 105 59.68 -4.61 -81.07
CA ILE A 105 59.05 -5.86 -81.52
C ILE A 105 57.81 -5.50 -82.37
N PRO A 106 57.68 -6.02 -83.61
CA PRO A 106 56.50 -5.80 -84.44
C PRO A 106 55.22 -6.21 -83.68
N GLY A 107 54.31 -5.25 -83.50
CA GLY A 107 53.06 -5.44 -82.75
C GLY A 107 53.14 -5.16 -81.25
N ALA A 108 54.26 -4.71 -80.68
CA ALA A 108 54.38 -4.36 -79.25
C ALA A 108 53.37 -3.29 -78.80
N SER A 109 53.18 -2.22 -79.59
CA SER A 109 52.14 -1.21 -79.33
C SER A 109 50.72 -1.78 -79.38
N GLY A 110 50.45 -2.71 -80.31
CA GLY A 110 49.16 -3.40 -80.41
C GLY A 110 48.90 -4.36 -79.24
N ARG A 111 49.94 -5.07 -78.77
CA ARG A 111 49.86 -5.93 -77.58
C ARG A 111 49.68 -5.13 -76.29
N HIS A 112 50.38 -4.01 -76.14
CA HIS A 112 50.18 -3.09 -75.00
C HIS A 112 48.78 -2.48 -75.03
N ALA A 113 48.31 -2.00 -76.18
CA ALA A 113 46.93 -1.52 -76.34
C ALA A 113 45.90 -2.61 -76.01
N ALA A 114 46.13 -3.85 -76.43
CA ALA A 114 45.28 -4.99 -76.07
C ALA A 114 45.35 -5.34 -74.58
N ALA A 115 46.52 -5.24 -73.94
CA ALA A 115 46.69 -5.44 -72.50
C ALA A 115 46.00 -4.35 -71.68
N VAL A 116 46.10 -3.08 -72.09
CA VAL A 116 45.35 -1.96 -71.52
C VAL A 116 43.86 -2.17 -71.71
N ALA A 117 43.39 -2.51 -72.91
CA ALA A 117 41.97 -2.79 -73.15
C ALA A 117 41.44 -3.94 -72.29
N LYS A 118 42.23 -5.01 -72.11
CA LYS A 118 41.91 -6.14 -71.23
C LYS A 118 41.87 -5.72 -69.76
N ALA A 119 42.84 -4.93 -69.30
CA ALA A 119 42.88 -4.41 -67.93
C ALA A 119 41.70 -3.47 -67.66
N THR A 120 41.35 -2.59 -68.60
CA THR A 120 40.19 -1.71 -68.50
C THR A 120 38.88 -2.50 -68.47
N ALA A 121 38.74 -3.53 -69.30
CA ALA A 121 37.58 -4.40 -69.30
C ALA A 121 37.46 -5.20 -67.99
N ALA A 122 38.56 -5.77 -67.48
CA ALA A 122 38.60 -6.47 -66.20
C ALA A 122 38.29 -5.53 -65.02
N HIS A 123 38.86 -4.34 -65.02
CA HIS A 123 38.59 -3.31 -64.01
C HIS A 123 37.14 -2.85 -64.03
N ARG A 124 36.53 -2.69 -65.21
CA ARG A 124 35.11 -2.39 -65.35
C ARG A 124 34.21 -3.46 -64.75
N LEU A 125 34.53 -4.74 -64.92
CA LEU A 125 33.79 -5.82 -64.27
C LEU A 125 33.89 -5.76 -62.74
N VAL A 126 35.09 -5.49 -62.22
CA VAL A 126 35.33 -5.35 -60.77
C VAL A 126 34.63 -4.12 -60.20
N LEU A 127 34.63 -2.99 -60.92
CA LEU A 127 33.90 -1.78 -60.53
C LEU A 127 32.39 -2.04 -60.51
N ASN A 128 31.83 -2.69 -61.53
CA ASN A 128 30.40 -3.00 -61.56
C ASN A 128 29.99 -3.90 -60.37
N ASP A 129 30.76 -4.96 -60.09
CA ASP A 129 30.50 -5.84 -58.92
C ASP A 129 30.62 -5.08 -57.59
N PHE A 130 31.60 -4.17 -57.48
CA PHE A 130 31.74 -3.29 -56.32
C PHE A 130 30.52 -2.36 -56.17
N GLU A 131 30.08 -1.70 -57.24
CA GLU A 131 28.91 -0.82 -57.24
C GLU A 131 27.63 -1.57 -56.87
N GLU A 132 27.45 -2.80 -57.36
CA GLU A 132 26.32 -3.65 -56.99
C GLU A 132 26.32 -4.00 -55.49
N LYS A 133 27.49 -4.35 -54.94
CA LYS A 133 27.66 -4.65 -53.50
C LYS A 133 27.43 -3.42 -52.63
N GLU A 134 27.97 -2.26 -53.00
CA GLU A 134 27.76 -1.01 -52.26
C GLU A 134 26.28 -0.57 -52.33
N ARG A 135 25.61 -0.74 -53.48
CA ARG A 135 24.16 -0.51 -53.60
C ARG A 135 23.37 -1.46 -52.69
N ALA A 136 23.74 -2.74 -52.63
CA ALA A 136 23.10 -3.71 -51.74
C ALA A 136 23.30 -3.36 -50.25
N LYS A 137 24.51 -2.94 -49.84
CA LYS A 137 24.78 -2.42 -48.49
C LYS A 137 23.93 -1.19 -48.18
N SER A 138 23.91 -0.20 -49.08
CA SER A 138 23.12 1.02 -48.92
C SER A 138 21.63 0.73 -48.75
N ASN A 139 21.08 -0.19 -49.56
CA ASN A 139 19.68 -0.61 -49.42
C ASN A 139 19.42 -1.31 -48.08
N ARG A 140 20.37 -2.12 -47.59
CA ARG A 140 20.26 -2.78 -46.29
C ARG A 140 20.33 -1.80 -45.14
N VAL A 141 21.24 -0.82 -45.18
CA VAL A 141 21.31 0.28 -44.19
C VAL A 141 20.02 1.10 -44.22
N ALA A 142 19.49 1.43 -45.40
CA ALA A 142 18.21 2.13 -45.53
C ALA A 142 17.06 1.33 -44.91
N GLY A 143 17.02 0.01 -45.12
CA GLY A 143 16.03 -0.88 -44.49
C GLY A 143 16.16 -0.94 -42.97
N LEU A 144 17.39 -1.02 -42.44
CA LEU A 144 17.65 -0.99 -40.99
C LEU A 144 17.26 0.35 -40.38
N LYS A 145 17.58 1.47 -41.06
CA LYS A 145 17.21 2.81 -40.61
C LYS A 145 15.69 3.02 -40.63
N ALA A 146 14.99 2.53 -41.66
CA ALA A 146 13.54 2.59 -41.72
C ALA A 146 12.88 1.76 -40.59
N LYS A 147 13.45 0.58 -40.28
CA LYS A 147 13.01 -0.23 -39.14
C LYS A 147 13.22 0.51 -37.81
N TYR A 148 14.42 1.07 -37.62
CA TYR A 148 14.76 1.88 -36.45
C TYR A 148 13.81 3.07 -36.28
N GLU A 149 13.53 3.83 -37.34
CA GLU A 149 12.63 4.98 -37.29
C GLU A 149 11.20 4.55 -36.92
N LYS A 150 10.74 3.40 -37.42
CA LYS A 150 9.45 2.83 -37.03
C LYS A 150 9.41 2.43 -35.55
N GLU A 151 10.43 1.74 -35.06
CA GLU A 151 10.53 1.34 -33.65
C GLU A 151 10.63 2.56 -32.73
N ARG A 152 11.44 3.55 -33.10
CA ARG A 152 11.56 4.82 -32.38
C ARG A 152 10.23 5.57 -32.32
N ALA A 153 9.50 5.65 -33.43
CA ALA A 153 8.21 6.33 -33.47
C ALA A 153 7.16 5.66 -32.59
N VAL A 154 7.13 4.31 -32.53
CA VAL A 154 6.26 3.56 -31.61
C VAL A 154 6.65 3.85 -30.16
N TYR A 155 7.94 3.79 -29.85
CA TYR A 155 8.45 4.09 -28.52
C TYR A 155 8.14 5.53 -28.06
N GLU A 156 8.40 6.53 -28.91
CA GLU A 156 8.09 7.95 -28.63
C GLU A 156 6.58 8.16 -28.40
N ALA A 157 5.73 7.47 -29.16
CA ALA A 157 4.28 7.53 -28.97
C ALA A 157 3.84 6.90 -27.64
N ASP A 158 4.43 5.76 -27.24
CA ASP A 158 4.15 5.11 -25.96
C ASP A 158 4.61 5.95 -24.77
N VAL A 159 5.79 6.56 -24.83
CA VAL A 159 6.29 7.51 -23.81
C VAL A 159 5.35 8.69 -23.69
N LYS A 160 4.99 9.32 -24.81
CA LYS A 160 4.06 10.46 -24.81
C LYS A 160 2.68 10.11 -24.24
N ARG A 161 2.16 8.91 -24.52
CA ARG A 161 0.89 8.46 -23.95
C ARG A 161 0.98 8.33 -22.43
N ARG A 162 2.03 7.67 -21.92
CA ARG A 162 2.23 7.48 -20.47
C ARG A 162 2.42 8.81 -19.75
N ASP A 163 3.21 9.72 -20.30
CA ASP A 163 3.42 11.05 -19.72
C ASP A 163 2.09 11.83 -19.66
N ALA A 164 1.24 11.72 -20.69
CA ALA A 164 -0.08 12.34 -20.69
C ALA A 164 -1.04 11.72 -19.66
N GLU A 165 -0.95 10.41 -19.40
CA GLU A 165 -1.71 9.73 -18.35
C GLU A 165 -1.28 10.22 -16.96
N ILE A 166 0.03 10.41 -16.73
CA ILE A 166 0.57 10.98 -15.49
C ILE A 166 0.12 12.43 -15.30
N ASP A 167 0.18 13.25 -16.35
CA ASP A 167 -0.28 14.65 -16.32
C ASP A 167 -1.78 14.73 -15.99
N ALA A 168 -2.59 13.82 -16.56
CA ALA A 168 -4.02 13.74 -16.28
C ALA A 168 -4.29 13.32 -14.83
N LEU A 169 -3.59 12.30 -14.32
CA LEU A 169 -3.70 11.85 -12.93
C LEU A 169 -3.30 12.98 -11.96
N GLN A 170 -2.17 13.65 -12.21
CA GLN A 170 -1.72 14.77 -11.39
C GLN A 170 -2.75 15.90 -11.37
N SER A 171 -3.32 16.25 -12.52
CA SER A 171 -4.33 17.30 -12.63
C SER A 171 -5.62 16.93 -11.88
N ALA A 172 -6.07 15.69 -11.99
CA ALA A 172 -7.25 15.19 -11.29
C ALA A 172 -7.03 15.12 -9.77
N TYR A 173 -5.85 14.66 -9.33
CA TYR A 173 -5.45 14.63 -7.93
C TYR A 173 -5.45 16.03 -7.30
N MET A 174 -4.88 17.02 -7.99
CA MET A 174 -4.88 18.42 -7.55
C MET A 174 -6.28 19.06 -7.56
N ALA A 175 -7.21 18.51 -8.33
CA ALA A 175 -8.61 18.92 -8.36
C ALA A 175 -9.49 18.19 -7.33
N HIS A 176 -8.90 17.34 -6.48
CA HIS A 176 -9.60 16.53 -5.46
C HIS A 176 -10.61 15.54 -6.03
N ASP A 177 -10.36 15.04 -7.25
CA ASP A 177 -11.15 13.97 -7.85
C ASP A 177 -11.02 12.66 -7.05
N ALA A 178 -12.14 12.03 -6.70
CA ALA A 178 -12.14 10.88 -5.80
C ALA A 178 -11.30 9.69 -6.30
N ASP A 179 -11.42 9.35 -7.58
CA ASP A 179 -10.68 8.21 -8.15
C ASP A 179 -9.18 8.51 -8.18
N ALA A 180 -8.79 9.76 -8.47
CA ALA A 180 -7.39 10.18 -8.44
C ALA A 180 -6.81 10.21 -7.02
N ILE A 181 -7.58 10.64 -6.00
CA ILE A 181 -7.16 10.57 -4.59
C ILE A 181 -6.93 9.12 -4.18
N VAL A 182 -7.86 8.22 -4.51
CA VAL A 182 -7.74 6.78 -4.23
C VAL A 182 -6.51 6.21 -4.92
N ALA A 183 -6.35 6.45 -6.23
CA ALA A 183 -5.22 5.93 -7.01
C ALA A 183 -3.86 6.43 -6.47
N TYR A 184 -3.77 7.71 -6.10
CA TYR A 184 -2.54 8.26 -5.51
C TYR A 184 -2.20 7.58 -4.18
N ASN A 185 -3.16 7.46 -3.26
CA ASN A 185 -2.93 6.81 -1.97
C ASN A 185 -2.68 5.30 -2.10
N GLU A 186 -3.27 4.64 -3.10
CA GLU A 186 -2.95 3.26 -3.45
C GLU A 186 -1.47 3.12 -3.82
N MET A 187 -0.96 3.99 -4.70
CA MET A 187 0.45 4.00 -5.07
C MET A 187 1.38 4.26 -3.88
N VAL A 188 0.99 5.15 -2.95
CA VAL A 188 1.76 5.43 -1.72
C VAL A 188 1.87 4.16 -0.89
N LEU A 189 0.75 3.52 -0.56
CA LEU A 189 0.72 2.34 0.30
C LEU A 189 1.31 1.09 -0.37
N THR A 190 1.28 0.98 -1.70
CA THR A 190 1.96 -0.10 -2.45
C THR A 190 3.48 0.03 -2.41
N ARG A 191 4.02 1.25 -2.26
CA ARG A 191 5.46 1.49 -2.14
C ARG A 191 5.99 1.27 -0.72
N SER A 192 5.11 1.15 0.27
CA SER A 192 5.48 0.92 1.66
C SER A 192 6.21 -0.41 1.84
N GLU A 193 7.44 -0.36 2.33
CA GLU A 193 8.24 -1.55 2.58
C GLU A 193 7.88 -2.17 3.94
N TYR A 194 7.37 -3.41 3.93
CA TYR A 194 7.16 -4.25 5.12
C TYR A 194 8.10 -5.46 5.08
N PRO A 195 8.38 -6.09 6.24
CA PRO A 195 9.15 -7.33 6.26
C PRO A 195 8.50 -8.40 5.36
N SER A 196 9.31 -9.12 4.58
CA SER A 196 8.81 -9.99 3.51
C SER A 196 8.03 -11.22 4.00
N GLU A 197 8.20 -11.62 5.26
CA GLU A 197 7.59 -12.83 5.80
C GLU A 197 6.36 -12.50 6.66
N GLY A 198 5.19 -12.96 6.21
CA GLY A 198 3.95 -12.92 7.00
C GLY A 198 3.15 -11.62 6.93
N PHE A 199 3.54 -10.65 6.09
CA PHE A 199 2.80 -9.39 5.89
C PHE A 199 1.96 -9.44 4.59
N PRO A 200 0.62 -9.32 4.67
CA PRO A 200 -0.24 -9.43 3.48
C PRO A 200 -0.06 -8.27 2.49
N GLN A 201 0.10 -7.03 2.98
CA GLN A 201 0.06 -5.80 2.16
C GLN A 201 -1.16 -5.72 1.22
N VAL A 202 -2.30 -6.21 1.68
CA VAL A 202 -3.58 -6.12 0.95
C VAL A 202 -4.42 -5.06 1.62
N PHE A 203 -4.95 -4.13 0.83
CA PHE A 203 -5.78 -3.05 1.33
C PHE A 203 -6.81 -2.60 0.30
N LYS A 204 -7.86 -1.93 0.79
CA LYS A 204 -8.89 -1.28 -0.01
C LYS A 204 -9.03 0.16 0.45
N LEU A 205 -9.30 1.04 -0.52
CA LEU A 205 -9.39 2.48 -0.32
C LEU A 205 -10.70 3.01 -0.89
N ALA A 206 -11.33 3.90 -0.13
CA ALA A 206 -12.50 4.66 -0.55
C ALA A 206 -12.36 6.11 -0.08
N TYR A 207 -12.80 7.06 -0.91
CA TYR A 207 -12.71 8.48 -0.60
C TYR A 207 -14.09 9.15 -0.65
N GLY A 208 -14.47 9.77 0.46
CA GLY A 208 -15.69 10.58 0.58
C GLY A 208 -15.41 12.04 0.26
N GLU A 209 -15.84 12.51 -0.91
CA GLU A 209 -15.63 13.89 -1.38
C GLU A 209 -16.21 14.94 -0.41
N ASP A 210 -17.43 14.70 0.09
CA ASP A 210 -18.15 15.65 0.95
C ASP A 210 -17.48 15.83 2.33
N SER A 211 -16.86 14.77 2.85
CA SER A 211 -16.18 14.76 4.14
C SER A 211 -14.66 14.94 4.03
N SER A 212 -14.11 14.90 2.81
CA SER A 212 -12.68 14.82 2.54
C SER A 212 -12.02 13.70 3.38
N GLU A 213 -12.69 12.55 3.44
CA GLU A 213 -12.33 11.42 4.27
C GLU A 213 -11.83 10.25 3.42
N LEU A 214 -10.63 9.76 3.71
CA LEU A 214 -10.11 8.52 3.15
C LEU A 214 -10.38 7.37 4.14
N VAL A 215 -11.09 6.34 3.71
CA VAL A 215 -11.30 5.10 4.46
C VAL A 215 -10.40 4.01 3.90
N ILE A 216 -9.64 3.39 4.79
CA ILE A 216 -8.65 2.36 4.49
C ILE A 216 -9.06 1.09 5.23
N GLU A 217 -9.35 0.02 4.49
CA GLU A 217 -9.36 -1.33 5.04
C GLU A 217 -8.01 -1.98 4.75
N TYR A 218 -7.35 -2.49 5.78
CA TYR A 218 -6.01 -3.06 5.66
C TYR A 218 -5.96 -4.46 6.27
N ASP A 219 -5.41 -5.41 5.53
CA ASP A 219 -5.23 -6.79 5.98
C ASP A 219 -3.95 -6.90 6.81
N LEU A 220 -4.15 -7.10 8.11
CA LEU A 220 -3.10 -7.22 9.10
C LEU A 220 -2.50 -8.63 9.11
N PRO A 221 -1.21 -8.76 9.47
CA PRO A 221 -0.56 -10.05 9.57
C PRO A 221 -1.16 -10.88 10.72
N GLU A 222 -1.17 -12.20 10.57
CA GLU A 222 -1.54 -13.11 11.66
C GLU A 222 -0.44 -13.21 12.73
N ILE A 223 -0.79 -13.63 13.95
CA ILE A 223 0.17 -13.78 15.06
C ILE A 223 1.32 -14.76 14.76
N SER A 224 1.12 -15.67 13.80
CA SER A 224 2.11 -16.64 13.34
C SER A 224 3.37 -16.01 12.74
N MET A 225 3.33 -14.74 12.34
CA MET A 225 4.50 -14.00 11.88
C MET A 225 5.58 -13.85 12.97
N ILE A 226 5.22 -13.98 14.26
CA ILE A 226 6.15 -13.75 15.39
C ILE A 226 6.99 -15.00 15.64
N PRO A 227 8.33 -14.89 15.64
CA PRO A 227 9.19 -16.00 16.00
C PRO A 227 8.86 -16.55 17.39
N VAL A 228 8.52 -17.84 17.44
CA VAL A 228 8.24 -18.57 18.68
C VAL A 228 9.50 -18.80 19.51
N ASP A 229 10.66 -18.79 18.87
CA ASP A 229 11.95 -18.92 19.52
C ASP A 229 12.46 -17.55 20.00
N ALA A 230 13.09 -17.56 21.17
CA ALA A 230 13.72 -16.38 21.76
C ALA A 230 15.24 -16.40 21.61
N GLU A 231 15.85 -17.59 21.55
CA GLU A 231 17.30 -17.78 21.53
C GLU A 231 17.63 -19.24 21.16
N TYR A 232 18.70 -19.46 20.41
CA TYR A 232 19.27 -20.78 20.13
C TYR A 232 20.53 -21.01 20.96
N ARG A 233 20.75 -22.25 21.43
CA ARG A 233 21.92 -22.64 22.22
C ARG A 233 22.40 -24.03 21.87
N TYR A 234 23.72 -24.20 21.80
CA TYR A 234 24.33 -25.51 21.59
C TYR A 234 24.48 -26.29 22.90
N VAL A 235 23.83 -27.45 22.97
CA VAL A 235 23.84 -28.35 24.13
C VAL A 235 24.91 -29.42 23.95
N LYS A 236 26.13 -29.12 24.46
CA LYS A 236 27.32 -29.97 24.36
C LYS A 236 27.14 -31.43 24.81
N THR A 237 26.24 -31.68 25.76
CA THR A 237 26.00 -33.03 26.29
C THR A 237 25.19 -33.91 25.34
N LYS A 238 24.33 -33.30 24.52
CA LYS A 238 23.47 -34.00 23.54
C LYS A 238 24.00 -33.87 22.13
N ASP A 239 24.91 -32.94 21.88
CA ASP A 239 25.41 -32.58 20.56
C ASP A 239 24.29 -32.10 19.61
N LEU A 240 23.41 -31.25 20.15
CA LEU A 240 22.26 -30.66 19.44
C LEU A 240 22.16 -29.17 19.73
N ILE A 241 21.67 -28.41 18.75
CA ILE A 241 21.21 -27.04 18.94
C ILE A 241 19.75 -27.12 19.41
N GLU A 242 19.46 -26.51 20.56
CA GLU A 242 18.12 -26.42 21.12
C GLU A 242 17.69 -24.94 21.12
N SER A 243 16.41 -24.70 20.84
CA SER A 243 15.81 -23.38 20.97
C SER A 243 15.17 -23.20 22.35
N LYS A 244 15.19 -21.96 22.82
CA LYS A 244 14.47 -21.53 24.01
C LYS A 244 13.20 -20.81 23.56
N PRO A 245 12.00 -21.30 23.93
CA PRO A 245 10.76 -20.68 23.52
C PRO A 245 10.58 -19.30 24.16
N ARG A 246 10.00 -18.38 23.39
CA ARG A 246 9.58 -17.07 23.85
C ARG A 246 8.36 -17.20 24.75
N LYS A 247 8.26 -16.30 25.73
CA LYS A 247 7.12 -16.31 26.66
C LYS A 247 5.84 -15.90 25.91
N PRO A 248 4.69 -16.56 26.14
CA PRO A 248 3.43 -16.20 25.47
C PRO A 248 3.02 -14.73 25.68
N ALA A 249 3.28 -14.17 26.87
CA ALA A 249 2.98 -12.77 27.17
C ALA A 249 3.82 -11.79 26.33
N GLU A 250 5.04 -12.18 25.97
CA GLU A 250 5.93 -11.36 25.14
C GLU A 250 5.50 -11.40 23.67
N ILE A 251 5.12 -12.58 23.16
CA ILE A 251 4.53 -12.74 21.82
C ILE A 251 3.27 -11.87 21.70
N LYS A 252 2.36 -11.96 22.68
CA LYS A 252 1.15 -11.14 22.70
C LYS A 252 1.46 -9.65 22.67
N ALA A 253 2.37 -9.19 23.52
CA ALA A 253 2.72 -7.77 23.59
C ALA A 253 3.33 -7.26 22.28
N LEU A 254 4.21 -8.06 21.67
CA LEU A 254 4.81 -7.74 20.38
C LEU A 254 3.76 -7.68 19.27
N TYR A 255 2.80 -8.61 19.25
CA TYR A 255 1.73 -8.62 18.27
C TYR A 255 0.85 -7.36 18.33
N GLN A 256 0.48 -6.96 19.55
CA GLN A 256 -0.28 -5.73 19.77
C GLN A 256 0.51 -4.48 19.33
N ASP A 257 1.81 -4.47 19.58
CA ASP A 257 2.70 -3.38 19.16
C ASP A 257 2.84 -3.31 17.62
N ILE A 258 2.90 -4.46 16.94
CA ILE A 258 2.94 -4.54 15.47
C ILE A 258 1.65 -4.02 14.85
N ILE A 259 0.48 -4.48 15.31
CA ILE A 259 -0.82 -3.97 14.83
C ILE A 259 -0.91 -2.45 15.03
N ALA A 260 -0.49 -1.96 16.19
CA ALA A 260 -0.49 -0.53 16.46
C ALA A 260 0.51 0.24 15.59
N SER A 261 1.67 -0.37 15.30
CA SER A 261 2.70 0.20 14.41
C SER A 261 2.19 0.35 12.99
N ILE A 262 1.54 -0.68 12.44
CA ILE A 262 0.96 -0.65 11.09
C ILE A 262 -0.10 0.46 11.01
N ALA A 263 -1.04 0.52 11.96
CA ALA A 263 -2.08 1.54 11.96
C ALA A 263 -1.52 2.96 12.00
N LEU A 264 -0.55 3.24 12.88
CA LEU A 264 0.08 4.56 12.96
C LEU A 264 0.92 4.88 11.73
N ARG A 265 1.65 3.90 11.19
CA ARG A 265 2.45 4.03 9.98
C ARG A 265 1.57 4.38 8.78
N THR A 266 0.50 3.62 8.54
CA THR A 266 -0.41 3.88 7.42
C THR A 266 -1.05 5.26 7.51
N LEU A 267 -1.46 5.70 8.72
CA LEU A 267 -1.97 7.06 8.92
C LEU A 267 -0.89 8.12 8.61
N HIS A 268 0.36 7.89 9.01
CA HIS A 268 1.46 8.81 8.74
C HIS A 268 1.75 8.92 7.25
N GLU A 269 1.92 7.78 6.57
CA GLU A 269 2.21 7.68 5.13
C GLU A 269 1.18 8.47 4.30
N VAL A 270 -0.12 8.27 4.54
CA VAL A 270 -1.16 8.96 3.75
C VAL A 270 -1.27 10.45 4.08
N PHE A 271 -1.07 10.86 5.33
CA PHE A 271 -1.14 12.28 5.69
C PHE A 271 0.08 13.06 5.24
N GLU A 272 1.26 12.46 5.29
CA GLU A 272 2.51 13.06 4.82
C GLU A 272 2.52 13.16 3.29
N ALA A 273 2.12 12.09 2.61
CA ALA A 273 2.10 12.07 1.15
C ALA A 273 1.02 12.98 0.54
N ASP A 274 0.07 13.53 1.31
CA ASP A 274 -1.04 14.36 0.81
C ASP A 274 -0.59 15.76 0.36
N GLN A 275 -0.06 15.82 -0.86
CA GLN A 275 0.43 17.03 -1.54
C GLN A 275 -0.70 17.98 -1.97
N ALA A 276 -1.90 17.47 -2.29
CA ALA A 276 -3.04 18.29 -2.70
C ALA A 276 -3.82 18.87 -1.52
N ASN A 277 -3.46 18.51 -0.29
CA ASN A 277 -4.23 18.80 0.92
C ASN A 277 -5.70 18.38 0.79
N ALA A 278 -5.91 17.21 0.20
CA ALA A 278 -7.23 16.62 -0.04
C ALA A 278 -7.76 15.88 1.19
N LEU A 279 -6.89 15.45 2.11
CA LEU A 279 -7.29 14.62 3.25
C LEU A 279 -7.49 15.48 4.49
N SER A 280 -8.75 15.69 4.89
CA SER A 280 -9.07 16.30 6.18
C SER A 280 -9.15 15.25 7.30
N LEU A 281 -9.59 14.05 6.94
CA LEU A 281 -9.89 12.95 7.84
C LEU A 281 -9.43 11.62 7.23
N VAL A 282 -8.91 10.72 8.06
CA VAL A 282 -8.60 9.35 7.64
C VAL A 282 -9.20 8.38 8.65
N THR A 283 -9.87 7.35 8.13
CA THR A 283 -10.30 6.19 8.89
C THR A 283 -9.48 4.98 8.47
N PHE A 284 -8.79 4.35 9.41
CA PHE A 284 -8.06 3.10 9.23
C PHE A 284 -8.79 1.98 9.95
N ASN A 285 -9.14 0.91 9.22
CA ASN A 285 -9.72 -0.31 9.73
C ASN A 285 -8.75 -1.47 9.44
N GLY A 286 -8.16 -2.04 10.48
CA GLY A 286 -7.28 -3.19 10.37
C GLY A 286 -8.04 -4.50 10.63
N LEU A 287 -8.05 -5.37 9.64
CA LEU A 287 -8.74 -6.66 9.66
C LEU A 287 -7.72 -7.80 9.60
N ILE A 288 -7.99 -8.90 10.30
CA ILE A 288 -7.25 -10.14 10.11
C ILE A 288 -8.11 -11.04 9.24
N ASP A 289 -7.61 -11.40 8.07
CA ASP A 289 -8.22 -12.41 7.22
C ASP A 289 -7.76 -13.80 7.67
N THR A 290 -8.70 -14.64 8.10
CA THR A 290 -8.40 -15.96 8.65
C THR A 290 -9.56 -16.92 8.42
N HIS A 291 -9.48 -18.14 8.95
CA HIS A 291 -10.56 -19.11 8.85
C HIS A 291 -11.09 -19.47 10.25
N ASP A 292 -12.40 -19.64 10.38
CA ASP A 292 -13.01 -20.16 11.60
C ASP A 292 -12.61 -21.64 11.78
N PRO A 293 -11.91 -22.02 12.86
CA PRO A 293 -11.52 -23.42 13.09
C PRO A 293 -12.71 -24.37 13.24
N ALA A 294 -13.88 -23.87 13.66
CA ALA A 294 -15.07 -24.68 13.88
C ALA A 294 -15.88 -24.93 12.59
N SER A 295 -15.95 -23.94 11.69
CA SER A 295 -16.75 -24.02 10.46
C SER A 295 -15.93 -24.10 9.17
N GLY A 296 -14.62 -23.80 9.21
CA GLY A 296 -13.71 -23.73 8.06
C GLY A 296 -14.00 -22.57 7.10
N ARG A 297 -14.88 -21.64 7.47
CA ARG A 297 -15.24 -20.49 6.63
C ARG A 297 -14.24 -19.35 6.80
N GLU A 298 -13.96 -18.64 5.72
CA GLU A 298 -13.20 -17.39 5.75
C GLU A 298 -13.92 -16.36 6.65
N LEU A 299 -13.14 -15.69 7.48
CA LEU A 299 -13.59 -14.73 8.47
C LEU A 299 -12.63 -13.54 8.45
N ARG A 300 -13.18 -12.35 8.21
CA ARG A 300 -12.44 -11.09 8.32
C ARG A 300 -12.76 -10.45 9.66
N VAL A 301 -11.78 -10.39 10.54
CA VAL A 301 -11.95 -9.94 11.93
C VAL A 301 -11.36 -8.55 12.10
N PRO A 302 -12.17 -7.48 12.26
CA PRO A 302 -11.65 -6.17 12.57
C PRO A 302 -11.07 -6.16 13.99
N VAL A 303 -9.80 -5.79 14.13
CA VAL A 303 -9.09 -5.76 15.42
C VAL A 303 -8.60 -4.37 15.82
N VAL A 304 -8.57 -3.42 14.88
CA VAL A 304 -8.26 -2.02 15.16
C VAL A 304 -9.05 -1.12 14.21
N SER A 305 -9.59 -0.02 14.73
CA SER A 305 -10.27 1.00 13.95
C SER A 305 -9.92 2.36 14.53
N VAL A 306 -9.42 3.26 13.70
CA VAL A 306 -8.93 4.59 14.09
C VAL A 306 -9.54 5.60 13.13
N ARG A 307 -10.11 6.68 13.65
CA ARG A 307 -10.59 7.80 12.84
C ARG A 307 -10.03 9.09 13.39
N THR A 308 -9.19 9.77 12.61
CA THR A 308 -8.45 10.95 13.07
C THR A 308 -8.35 12.02 12.00
N THR A 309 -8.27 13.28 12.42
CA THR A 309 -8.06 14.42 11.52
C THR A 309 -6.58 14.63 11.24
N LYS A 310 -6.26 15.19 10.06
CA LYS A 310 -4.88 15.53 9.68
C LYS A 310 -4.21 16.43 10.73
N VAL A 311 -4.94 17.45 11.19
CA VAL A 311 -4.44 18.40 12.21
C VAL A 311 -4.08 17.71 13.51
N ALA A 312 -4.98 16.88 14.05
CA ALA A 312 -4.73 16.19 15.32
C ALA A 312 -3.59 15.17 15.21
N PHE A 313 -3.44 14.52 14.06
CA PHE A 313 -2.39 13.53 13.84
C PHE A 313 -1.00 14.17 13.67
N LEU A 314 -0.88 15.24 12.87
CA LEU A 314 0.39 15.90 12.61
C LEU A 314 0.98 16.65 13.84
N GLU A 315 0.19 16.87 14.89
CA GLU A 315 0.69 17.38 16.18
C GLU A 315 1.48 16.32 16.99
N LEU A 316 1.36 15.04 16.64
CA LEU A 316 2.02 13.94 17.32
C LEU A 316 3.51 13.87 16.96
N ARG A 317 4.34 13.48 17.93
CA ARG A 317 5.75 13.12 17.69
C ARG A 317 5.92 11.61 17.73
N LEU A 318 5.69 10.95 16.60
CA LEU A 318 5.61 9.50 16.50
C LEU A 318 6.88 8.78 16.98
N GLU A 319 8.06 9.42 16.95
CA GLU A 319 9.31 8.83 17.46
C GLU A 319 9.30 8.61 18.98
N ARG A 320 8.39 9.28 19.70
CA ARG A 320 8.35 9.31 21.17
C ARG A 320 7.05 8.77 21.76
N VAL A 321 6.12 8.31 20.93
CA VAL A 321 4.83 7.83 21.43
C VAL A 321 4.90 6.37 21.84
N GLU A 322 4.18 6.04 22.91
CA GLU A 322 3.74 4.67 23.13
C GLU A 322 2.54 4.42 22.20
N LYS A 323 2.67 3.44 21.30
CA LYS A 323 1.79 3.26 20.14
C LYS A 323 0.32 3.03 20.52
N ILE A 324 0.05 2.09 21.43
CA ILE A 324 -1.32 1.75 21.86
C ILE A 324 -1.98 2.92 22.61
N PRO A 325 -1.35 3.56 23.63
CA PRO A 325 -1.89 4.78 24.23
C PRO A 325 -2.14 5.90 23.23
N CYS A 326 -1.24 6.09 22.26
CA CYS A 326 -1.40 7.08 21.20
C CYS A 326 -2.68 6.82 20.38
N LEU A 327 -2.88 5.59 19.91
CA LEU A 327 -4.09 5.19 19.18
C LEU A 327 -5.36 5.45 20.00
N ARG A 328 -5.37 5.06 21.28
CA ARG A 328 -6.52 5.32 22.17
C ARG A 328 -6.80 6.82 22.34
N ASN A 329 -5.77 7.65 22.42
CA ASN A 329 -5.92 9.11 22.50
C ASN A 329 -6.49 9.72 21.20
N LEU A 330 -6.22 9.09 20.06
CA LEU A 330 -6.85 9.42 18.78
C LEU A 330 -8.30 8.93 18.67
N GLY A 331 -8.84 8.28 19.71
CA GLY A 331 -10.20 7.73 19.70
C GLY A 331 -10.30 6.35 19.05
N ALA A 332 -9.17 5.65 18.87
CA ALA A 332 -9.16 4.32 18.28
C ALA A 332 -9.90 3.30 19.15
N GLN A 333 -10.64 2.42 18.48
CA GLN A 333 -11.02 1.13 19.04
C GLN A 333 -9.91 0.13 18.74
N VAL A 334 -9.37 -0.51 19.77
CA VAL A 334 -8.28 -1.48 19.64
C VAL A 334 -8.65 -2.72 20.42
N SER A 335 -8.56 -3.89 19.79
CA SER A 335 -8.77 -5.18 20.44
C SER A 335 -7.78 -5.38 21.58
N ASN A 336 -8.26 -5.85 22.74
CA ASN A 336 -7.41 -6.18 23.87
C ASN A 336 -6.80 -7.60 23.76
N ARG A 337 -7.35 -8.40 22.84
CA ARG A 337 -6.96 -9.79 22.54
C ARG A 337 -6.95 -10.05 21.03
N PRO A 338 -6.17 -9.30 20.21
CA PRO A 338 -6.08 -9.60 18.78
C PRO A 338 -5.46 -10.97 18.53
N ASP A 339 -4.66 -11.49 19.48
CA ASP A 339 -4.11 -12.85 19.50
C ASP A 339 -5.19 -13.94 19.54
N GLU A 340 -6.39 -13.61 20.04
CA GLU A 340 -7.55 -14.50 20.08
C GLU A 340 -8.63 -14.09 19.08
N LEU A 341 -8.29 -13.21 18.12
CA LEU A 341 -9.23 -12.69 17.13
C LEU A 341 -10.48 -12.06 17.78
N GLN A 342 -10.30 -11.38 18.92
CA GLN A 342 -11.40 -10.64 19.54
C GLN A 342 -11.77 -9.45 18.65
N ALA A 343 -12.91 -9.56 17.96
CA ALA A 343 -13.44 -8.53 17.09
C ALA A 343 -13.79 -7.24 17.85
N ILE A 344 -13.62 -6.11 17.18
CA ILE A 344 -14.16 -4.81 17.57
C ILE A 344 -15.21 -4.35 16.56
N LYS A 345 -15.94 -3.29 16.88
CA LYS A 345 -16.84 -2.66 15.91
C LYS A 345 -16.08 -1.54 15.17
N PRO A 346 -15.98 -1.55 13.83
CA PRO A 346 -15.39 -0.44 13.08
C PRO A 346 -16.10 0.88 13.40
N ILE A 347 -15.34 1.98 13.40
CA ILE A 347 -15.91 3.33 13.62
C ILE A 347 -16.75 3.74 12.40
N ILE A 348 -16.29 3.38 11.19
CA ILE A 348 -17.01 3.51 9.93
C ILE A 348 -16.80 2.23 9.13
N ASP A 349 -17.87 1.71 8.53
CA ASP A 349 -17.82 0.57 7.61
C ASP A 349 -17.44 1.04 6.19
N PHE A 350 -16.57 0.29 5.51
CA PHE A 350 -16.02 0.67 4.20
C PHE A 350 -17.09 0.85 3.11
N ASP A 351 -18.10 -0.03 3.10
CA ASP A 351 -19.20 0.00 2.14
C ASP A 351 -20.04 1.29 2.22
N MET A 352 -19.97 2.02 3.34
CA MET A 352 -20.66 3.30 3.48
C MET A 352 -20.01 4.44 2.69
N VAL A 353 -18.73 4.29 2.30
CA VAL A 353 -17.94 5.33 1.61
C VAL A 353 -17.64 4.95 0.17
N ASP A 354 -17.50 3.66 -0.16
CA ASP A 354 -17.26 3.24 -1.54
C ASP A 354 -18.55 3.28 -2.40
N LYS A 355 -18.67 4.30 -3.25
CA LYS A 355 -19.79 4.48 -4.20
C LYS A 355 -19.94 3.29 -5.17
N ARG A 356 -18.93 2.42 -5.33
CA ARG A 356 -18.92 1.27 -6.26
C ARG A 356 -19.54 0.01 -5.66
N PHE A 357 -19.51 -0.14 -4.33
CA PHE A 357 -20.04 -1.32 -3.62
C PHE A 357 -21.40 -0.99 -2.97
N ILE A 358 -22.38 -0.66 -3.82
CA ILE A 358 -23.76 -0.98 -3.47
C ILE A 358 -23.86 -2.51 -3.63
N GLU A 359 -23.78 -3.27 -2.54
CA GLU A 359 -23.71 -4.74 -2.52
C GLU A 359 -24.58 -5.39 -3.64
N GLN A 360 -23.92 -6.03 -4.62
CA GLN A 360 -24.58 -6.75 -5.72
C GLN A 360 -25.46 -7.93 -5.24
N GLY A 361 -25.39 -8.31 -3.96
CA GLY A 361 -26.23 -9.34 -3.36
C GLY A 361 -27.71 -8.96 -3.21
N ASP A 362 -28.08 -7.68 -3.41
CA ASP A 362 -29.44 -7.19 -3.10
C ASP A 362 -30.13 -6.43 -4.26
N VAL A 363 -29.58 -6.54 -5.48
CA VAL A 363 -30.13 -5.86 -6.67
C VAL A 363 -31.42 -6.53 -7.17
N LEU A 364 -31.61 -7.83 -6.89
CA LEU A 364 -32.82 -8.55 -7.28
C LEU A 364 -33.95 -8.43 -6.25
N SER A 365 -33.65 -8.12 -4.98
CA SER A 365 -34.65 -7.99 -3.90
C SER A 365 -35.12 -6.55 -3.66
N SER A 366 -34.35 -5.54 -4.10
CA SER A 366 -34.63 -4.14 -3.76
C SER A 366 -35.27 -3.28 -4.86
N LEU A 367 -35.76 -3.92 -5.93
CA LEU A 367 -36.54 -3.23 -6.97
C LEU A 367 -37.94 -2.77 -6.53
N GLU A 368 -38.34 -3.02 -5.28
CA GLU A 368 -39.55 -2.41 -4.71
C GLU A 368 -39.31 -1.86 -3.29
N SER A 369 -39.20 -0.52 -3.21
CA SER A 369 -39.55 0.32 -2.05
C SER A 369 -38.58 0.42 -0.84
N ARG A 370 -37.31 0.82 -1.04
CA ARG A 370 -36.56 1.47 0.06
C ARG A 370 -37.09 2.89 0.31
N PRO A 371 -37.63 3.21 1.49
CA PRO A 371 -38.13 4.55 1.78
C PRO A 371 -36.99 5.57 1.80
N ASN A 372 -37.19 6.69 1.11
CA ASN A 372 -36.27 7.83 1.19
C ASN A 372 -36.62 8.63 2.45
N LEU A 373 -35.66 8.79 3.37
CA LEU A 373 -35.90 9.51 4.61
C LEU A 373 -36.18 11.00 4.39
N LEU A 374 -35.74 11.56 3.25
CA LEU A 374 -36.07 12.93 2.84
C LEU A 374 -37.52 13.10 2.36
N ASP A 375 -38.22 12.01 2.01
CA ASP A 375 -39.61 12.05 1.59
C ASP A 375 -40.57 12.06 2.79
N LEU A 376 -40.10 11.64 3.98
CA LEU A 376 -40.84 11.70 5.24
C LEU A 376 -41.08 13.14 5.66
N THR A 377 -42.25 13.45 6.20
CA THR A 377 -42.50 14.74 6.87
C THR A 377 -41.60 14.87 8.12
N PRO A 378 -41.30 16.10 8.59
CA PRO A 378 -40.50 16.28 9.80
C PRO A 378 -41.01 15.49 11.01
N GLY A 379 -42.33 15.46 11.23
CA GLY A 379 -42.93 14.68 12.31
C GLY A 379 -42.80 13.16 12.12
N GLU A 380 -42.91 12.65 10.89
CA GLU A 380 -42.67 11.22 10.60
C GLU A 380 -41.21 10.84 10.84
N PHE A 381 -40.28 11.74 10.53
CA PHE A 381 -38.86 11.55 10.80
C PHE A 381 -38.55 11.54 12.30
N GLU A 382 -39.14 12.46 13.07
CA GLU A 382 -39.02 12.47 14.54
C GLU A 382 -39.54 11.16 15.15
N VAL A 383 -40.68 10.66 14.67
CA VAL A 383 -41.27 9.38 15.09
C VAL A 383 -40.37 8.20 14.73
N LEU A 384 -39.78 8.20 13.53
CA LEU A 384 -38.84 7.17 13.10
C LEU A 384 -37.63 7.10 14.03
N VAL A 385 -37.02 8.24 14.34
CA VAL A 385 -35.86 8.35 15.24
C VAL A 385 -36.23 7.88 16.65
N ALA A 386 -37.38 8.29 17.18
CA ALA A 386 -37.84 7.81 18.48
C ALA A 386 -38.04 6.30 18.52
N ASN A 387 -38.65 5.71 17.49
CA ASN A 387 -38.85 4.26 17.38
C ASN A 387 -37.52 3.50 17.29
N LEU A 388 -36.54 4.04 16.56
CA LEU A 388 -35.19 3.48 16.48
C LEU A 388 -34.57 3.37 17.88
N PHE A 389 -34.57 4.46 18.65
CA PHE A 389 -34.02 4.46 20.01
C PHE A 389 -34.81 3.56 20.97
N SER A 390 -36.12 3.41 20.76
CA SER A 390 -36.92 2.42 21.48
C SER A 390 -36.46 0.99 21.22
N LYS A 391 -36.19 0.67 19.95
CA LYS A 391 -35.66 -0.64 19.51
C LYS A 391 -34.25 -0.91 20.02
N MET A 392 -33.46 0.14 20.23
CA MET A 392 -32.14 0.07 20.89
C MET A 392 -32.22 -0.17 22.40
N GLY A 393 -33.44 -0.25 22.98
CA GLY A 393 -33.65 -0.60 24.38
C GLY A 393 -33.85 0.61 25.32
N LEU A 394 -34.05 1.81 24.78
CA LEU A 394 -34.39 2.99 25.58
C LEU A 394 -35.92 3.09 25.78
N ASP A 395 -36.37 3.55 26.95
CA ASP A 395 -37.78 3.89 27.17
C ASP A 395 -38.07 5.29 26.61
N THR A 396 -38.50 5.35 25.35
CA THR A 396 -38.71 6.60 24.60
C THR A 396 -40.13 7.12 24.72
N LYS A 397 -40.27 8.41 24.99
CA LYS A 397 -41.54 9.15 24.95
C LYS A 397 -41.42 10.34 24.01
N LEU A 398 -42.29 10.39 23.00
CA LEU A 398 -42.41 11.54 22.11
C LEU A 398 -42.94 12.74 22.90
N THR A 399 -42.28 13.89 22.75
CA THR A 399 -42.73 15.16 23.33
C THR A 399 -43.86 15.73 22.48
N ARG A 400 -44.81 16.46 23.09
CA ARG A 400 -45.84 17.18 22.31
C ARG A 400 -45.28 18.51 21.83
N SER A 401 -45.51 18.82 20.57
CA SER A 401 -44.87 19.89 19.79
C SER A 401 -44.66 21.24 20.53
N SER A 402 -43.45 21.78 20.35
CA SER A 402 -43.09 23.22 20.36
C SER A 402 -43.13 24.04 21.66
N ARG A 403 -43.31 23.46 22.84
CA ARG A 403 -43.15 24.21 24.11
C ARG A 403 -41.85 23.95 24.87
N ASP A 404 -41.13 22.89 24.52
CA ASP A 404 -40.00 22.39 25.32
C ASP A 404 -38.62 22.66 24.65
N GLY A 405 -38.45 23.83 24.01
CA GLY A 405 -37.11 24.28 23.59
C GLY A 405 -36.42 23.44 22.50
N GLY A 406 -37.19 22.73 21.67
CA GLY A 406 -36.67 22.00 20.51
C GLY A 406 -36.28 20.53 20.75
N VAL A 407 -36.80 19.90 21.82
CA VAL A 407 -36.71 18.44 22.02
C VAL A 407 -37.77 17.71 21.23
N ASP A 408 -37.35 16.72 20.44
CA ASP A 408 -38.25 15.92 19.61
C ASP A 408 -38.61 14.57 20.29
N ALA A 409 -37.70 14.02 21.08
CA ALA A 409 -37.97 12.87 21.94
C ALA A 409 -37.18 12.90 23.26
N VAL A 410 -37.80 12.43 24.33
CA VAL A 410 -37.12 12.15 25.61
C VAL A 410 -37.07 10.66 25.80
N ALA A 411 -35.88 10.12 26.03
CA ALA A 411 -35.66 8.71 26.27
C ALA A 411 -35.07 8.49 27.67
N PHE A 412 -35.35 7.33 28.28
CA PHE A 412 -34.76 6.94 29.54
C PHE A 412 -33.95 5.66 29.36
N ASP A 413 -32.66 5.74 29.66
CA ASP A 413 -31.82 4.55 29.77
C ASP A 413 -32.07 3.91 31.13
N THR A 414 -32.58 2.68 31.12
CA THR A 414 -33.00 1.95 32.33
C THR A 414 -31.86 1.16 32.96
N ARG A 415 -30.64 1.19 32.40
CA ARG A 415 -29.48 0.48 32.95
C ARG A 415 -29.12 1.02 34.34
N PRO A 416 -28.99 0.16 35.36
CA PRO A 416 -28.55 0.57 36.69
C PRO A 416 -27.16 1.23 36.63
N VAL A 417 -26.92 2.28 37.43
CA VAL A 417 -25.64 3.00 37.58
C VAL A 417 -25.25 3.93 36.42
N LEU A 418 -25.52 3.57 35.16
CA LEU A 418 -25.16 4.37 33.97
C LEU A 418 -26.36 5.05 33.30
N GLY A 419 -27.58 4.65 33.67
CA GLY A 419 -28.81 5.13 33.07
C GLY A 419 -29.16 6.58 33.45
N GLY A 420 -30.13 7.16 32.74
CA GLY A 420 -30.53 8.54 32.92
C GLY A 420 -31.42 9.04 31.80
N LYS A 421 -31.86 10.30 31.93
CA LYS A 421 -32.68 10.98 30.92
C LYS A 421 -31.79 11.38 29.74
N VAL A 422 -32.19 10.98 28.55
CA VAL A 422 -31.55 11.30 27.27
C VAL A 422 -32.49 12.19 26.47
N VAL A 423 -31.96 13.29 25.93
CA VAL A 423 -32.71 14.20 25.08
C VAL A 423 -32.28 13.98 23.64
N ILE A 424 -33.24 13.74 22.75
CA ILE A 424 -33.00 13.45 21.35
C ILE A 424 -33.65 14.54 20.50
N GLN A 425 -32.88 15.05 19.55
CA GLN A 425 -33.33 16.01 18.56
C GLN A 425 -33.04 15.46 17.15
N ALA A 426 -34.01 15.57 16.26
CA ALA A 426 -33.97 15.05 14.90
C ALA A 426 -34.11 16.21 13.89
N LYS A 427 -33.12 16.39 13.02
CA LYS A 427 -33.09 17.42 11.98
C LYS A 427 -33.09 16.79 10.59
N ARG A 428 -34.25 16.79 9.94
CA ARG A 428 -34.40 16.39 8.54
C ARG A 428 -33.96 17.53 7.60
N TYR A 429 -32.64 17.71 7.45
CA TYR A 429 -32.03 18.74 6.60
C TYR A 429 -31.32 18.14 5.38
N ARG A 430 -31.26 18.92 4.30
CA ARG A 430 -30.48 18.59 3.10
C ARG A 430 -29.04 19.07 3.22
N ASP A 431 -28.85 20.26 3.79
CA ASP A 431 -27.54 20.86 3.97
C ASP A 431 -26.90 20.48 5.31
N THR A 432 -25.59 20.68 5.41
CA THR A 432 -24.80 20.44 6.62
C THR A 432 -25.39 21.16 7.84
N VAL A 433 -25.54 20.43 8.94
CA VAL A 433 -26.00 20.98 10.22
C VAL A 433 -24.87 21.76 10.89
N GLY A 434 -25.12 23.06 11.11
CA GLY A 434 -24.16 23.98 11.74
C GLY A 434 -24.10 23.86 13.27
N ILE A 435 -23.05 24.46 13.85
CA ILE A 435 -22.79 24.47 15.30
C ILE A 435 -23.93 25.08 16.14
N SER A 436 -24.77 25.94 15.56
CA SER A 436 -25.92 26.53 16.26
C SER A 436 -26.88 25.47 16.79
N ALA A 437 -27.24 24.48 15.97
CA ALA A 437 -28.14 23.40 16.37
C ALA A 437 -27.57 22.55 17.53
N VAL A 438 -26.25 22.32 17.51
CA VAL A 438 -25.56 21.57 18.58
C VAL A 438 -25.53 22.37 19.88
N ARG A 439 -25.31 23.70 19.81
CA ARG A 439 -25.34 24.59 20.98
C ARG A 439 -26.73 24.67 21.59
N ASP A 440 -27.74 24.75 20.75
CA ASP A 440 -29.14 24.76 21.18
C ASP A 440 -29.50 23.46 21.90
N LEU A 441 -29.14 22.30 21.33
CA LEU A 441 -29.34 21.00 21.98
C LEU A 441 -28.62 20.93 23.34
N TYR A 442 -27.39 21.46 23.44
CA TYR A 442 -26.67 21.47 24.71
C TYR A 442 -27.38 22.30 25.77
N GLY A 443 -27.89 23.48 25.42
CA GLY A 443 -28.68 24.32 26.32
C GLY A 443 -29.95 23.60 26.78
N THR A 444 -30.63 22.94 25.86
CA THR A 444 -31.85 22.17 26.15
C THR A 444 -31.58 20.96 27.03
N MET A 445 -30.51 20.20 26.77
CA MET A 445 -30.09 19.07 27.61
C MET A 445 -29.83 19.51 29.08
N GLN A 446 -29.17 20.65 29.28
CA GLN A 446 -28.90 21.20 30.60
C GLN A 446 -30.18 21.65 31.31
N ASN A 447 -31.10 22.31 30.59
CA ASN A 447 -32.38 22.75 31.14
C ASN A 447 -33.29 21.57 31.52
N GLU A 448 -33.28 20.50 30.72
CA GLU A 448 -34.06 19.29 30.94
C GLU A 448 -33.46 18.35 32.01
N GLY A 449 -32.25 18.65 32.51
CA GLY A 449 -31.53 17.80 33.45
C GLY A 449 -31.11 16.45 32.87
N ALA A 450 -30.87 16.39 31.56
CA ALA A 450 -30.53 15.16 30.86
C ALA A 450 -29.04 14.81 31.01
N SER A 451 -28.73 13.52 31.17
CA SER A 451 -27.37 13.02 31.28
C SER A 451 -26.66 12.92 29.93
N LYS A 452 -27.41 12.90 28.83
CA LYS A 452 -26.89 12.84 27.46
C LYS A 452 -27.83 13.53 26.47
N GLY A 453 -27.27 14.21 25.47
CA GLY A 453 -28.00 14.75 24.32
C GLY A 453 -27.59 14.03 23.04
N ILE A 454 -28.55 13.73 22.16
CA ILE A 454 -28.29 13.11 20.86
C ILE A 454 -28.92 13.98 19.77
N LEU A 455 -28.11 14.42 18.81
CA LEU A 455 -28.58 15.09 17.60
C LEU A 455 -28.50 14.09 16.44
N VAL A 456 -29.62 13.91 15.75
CA VAL A 456 -29.74 13.03 14.58
C VAL A 456 -30.05 13.89 13.37
N CYS A 457 -29.34 13.70 12.26
CA CYS A 457 -29.67 14.39 11.00
C CYS A 457 -29.61 13.47 9.78
N THR A 458 -30.28 13.90 8.71
CA THR A 458 -30.23 13.24 7.39
C THR A 458 -29.04 13.67 6.54
N SER A 459 -28.37 14.77 6.89
CA SER A 459 -27.15 15.26 6.24
C SER A 459 -25.93 14.98 7.13
N GLY A 460 -24.85 15.77 7.03
CA GLY A 460 -23.69 15.72 7.91
C GLY A 460 -23.58 16.93 8.85
N TYR A 461 -22.54 16.94 9.68
CA TYR A 461 -22.20 18.05 10.57
C TYR A 461 -20.93 18.77 10.12
N GLY A 462 -20.84 20.08 10.35
CA GLY A 462 -19.63 20.84 10.08
C GLY A 462 -18.50 20.55 11.10
N PRO A 463 -17.22 20.82 10.77
CA PRO A 463 -16.09 20.60 11.68
C PRO A 463 -16.24 21.26 13.06
N ASP A 464 -16.84 22.45 13.10
CA ASP A 464 -17.11 23.19 14.35
C ASP A 464 -18.09 22.46 15.28
N ALA A 465 -19.04 21.71 14.74
CA ALA A 465 -20.00 20.92 15.52
C ALA A 465 -19.30 19.78 16.27
N PHE A 466 -18.41 19.04 15.60
CA PHE A 466 -17.62 17.98 16.23
C PHE A 466 -16.66 18.54 17.29
N ASN A 467 -15.96 19.64 16.99
CA ASN A 467 -15.10 20.33 17.96
C ASN A 467 -15.87 20.78 19.20
N PHE A 468 -17.10 21.26 19.04
CA PHE A 468 -17.92 21.68 20.16
C PHE A 468 -18.37 20.49 21.03
N VAL A 469 -18.65 19.33 20.46
CA VAL A 469 -19.09 18.14 21.20
C VAL A 469 -17.97 17.50 22.01
N LYS A 470 -16.70 17.72 21.65
CA LYS A 470 -15.53 17.22 22.40
C LYS A 470 -15.66 17.54 23.90
N ASN A 471 -15.61 16.49 24.73
CA ASN A 471 -15.75 16.54 26.20
C ASN A 471 -17.13 16.98 26.74
N LYS A 472 -18.18 17.00 25.90
CA LYS A 472 -19.57 17.21 26.33
C LYS A 472 -20.34 15.90 26.23
N PRO A 473 -21.38 15.68 27.05
CA PRO A 473 -22.22 14.49 26.95
C PRO A 473 -23.22 14.64 25.79
N LEU A 474 -22.70 14.94 24.59
CA LEU A 474 -23.45 15.05 23.35
C LEU A 474 -22.97 13.99 22.37
N GLU A 475 -23.88 13.47 21.55
CA GLU A 475 -23.60 12.54 20.48
C GLU A 475 -24.24 13.05 19.18
N LEU A 476 -23.49 12.98 18.09
CA LEU A 476 -23.93 13.41 16.77
C LEU A 476 -24.06 12.17 15.90
N ILE A 477 -25.25 11.96 15.34
CA ILE A 477 -25.55 10.89 14.41
C ILE A 477 -25.91 11.56 13.09
N ASP A 478 -25.07 11.37 12.08
CA ASP A 478 -25.27 11.90 10.74
C ASP A 478 -26.10 10.93 9.88
N GLY A 479 -26.36 11.29 8.63
CA GLY A 479 -27.18 10.50 7.71
C GLY A 479 -26.66 9.07 7.55
N GLY A 480 -25.33 8.90 7.43
CA GLY A 480 -24.70 7.59 7.37
C GLY A 480 -24.94 6.78 8.66
N GLY A 481 -24.64 7.37 9.81
CA GLY A 481 -24.85 6.74 11.12
C GLY A 481 -26.32 6.37 11.38
N LEU A 482 -27.27 7.18 10.92
CA LEU A 482 -28.70 6.91 11.03
C LEU A 482 -29.11 5.69 10.19
N LEU A 483 -28.66 5.61 8.93
CA LEU A 483 -28.95 4.48 8.05
C LEU A 483 -28.40 3.16 8.63
N TYR A 484 -27.18 3.20 9.17
CA TYR A 484 -26.59 2.08 9.88
C TYR A 484 -27.47 1.61 11.05
N LEU A 485 -27.89 2.52 11.92
CA LEU A 485 -28.68 2.18 13.10
C LEU A 485 -30.07 1.63 12.73
N LEU A 486 -30.69 2.14 11.67
CA LEU A 486 -31.96 1.62 11.16
C LEU A 486 -31.82 0.18 10.66
N ARG A 487 -30.78 -0.13 9.88
CA ARG A 487 -30.52 -1.49 9.39
C ARG A 487 -30.29 -2.46 10.55
N GLU A 488 -29.40 -2.09 11.48
CA GLU A 488 -29.00 -2.93 12.60
C GLU A 488 -30.16 -3.22 13.58
N HIS A 489 -30.88 -2.19 14.01
CA HIS A 489 -31.82 -2.32 15.12
C HIS A 489 -33.29 -2.48 14.70
N THR A 490 -33.61 -2.20 13.44
CA THR A 490 -34.98 -2.30 12.93
C THR A 490 -35.12 -3.21 11.71
N GLY A 491 -34.00 -3.64 11.10
CA GLY A 491 -34.00 -4.39 9.85
C GLY A 491 -34.51 -3.56 8.66
N MET A 492 -34.63 -2.23 8.82
CA MET A 492 -35.13 -1.32 7.79
C MET A 492 -33.97 -0.88 6.90
N ASP A 493 -34.06 -1.19 5.61
CA ASP A 493 -33.17 -0.66 4.59
C ASP A 493 -33.77 0.64 4.01
N ALA A 494 -33.16 1.78 4.36
CA ALA A 494 -33.61 3.12 4.00
C ALA A 494 -32.53 3.84 3.18
N ARG A 495 -32.92 4.90 2.45
CA ARG A 495 -31.96 5.72 1.69
C ARG A 495 -32.12 7.21 2.02
N ILE A 496 -31.05 7.97 1.80
CA ILE A 496 -31.06 9.42 1.84
C ILE A 496 -30.54 9.89 0.47
N ALA A 497 -31.45 10.22 -0.43
CA ALA A 497 -31.11 10.71 -1.76
C ALA A 497 -31.93 11.97 -2.06
N SER A 498 -31.25 12.99 -2.58
CA SER A 498 -31.83 14.29 -2.94
C SER A 498 -32.77 14.23 -4.12
#